data_AF-A0A7X3ZC48-F1
#
_entry.id   AF-A0A7X3ZC48-F1
#
_cell.length_a   1.000
_cell.length_b   1.000
_cell.length_c   1.000
_cell.angle_alpha   90.00
_cell.angle_beta   90.00
_cell.angle_gamma   90.00
#
_symmetry.space_group_name_H-M   'P 1'
#
loop_
_entity.id
_entity.type
_entity.pdbx_description
1 polymer ?
#
loop_
_entity_poly.entity_id
_entity_poly.type
_entity_poly.pdbx_seq_one_letter_code
_entity_poly.pdbx_strand_id
1 'polypeptide(L)'
;MNDWQKTGWRSKPRVQMPDYPDDARLTAVEAQLAKYPPLVFAGEARTLKRQLAAVSRGEGFLLQGGDCAESFSEFSADNIRDTFKVLLQMAVVLTYGA
;
A
#
# COMPACT_ATOMS: atom_id res chain seq x y z
N MET A 1 -22.10 -15.08 10.99
CA MET A 1 -20.93 -14.28 10.58
C MET A 1 -21.47 -12.97 10.06
N ASN A 2 -21.02 -11.82 10.56
CA ASN A 2 -21.42 -10.54 9.97
C ASN A 2 -20.96 -10.53 8.52
N ASP A 3 -21.89 -10.28 7.60
CA ASP A 3 -21.60 -10.21 6.17
C ASP A 3 -20.68 -9.02 5.91
N TRP A 4 -19.45 -9.28 5.47
CA TRP A 4 -18.47 -8.22 5.26
C TRP A 4 -18.83 -7.45 3.99
N GLN A 5 -18.91 -6.12 4.09
CA GLN A 5 -19.14 -5.24 2.95
C GLN A 5 -18.06 -4.18 2.87
N LYS A 6 -17.67 -3.81 1.64
CA LYS A 6 -16.63 -2.81 1.37
C LYS A 6 -16.88 -1.46 2.06
N THR A 7 -18.14 -1.09 2.24
CA THR A 7 -18.56 0.18 2.85
C THR A 7 -18.73 0.11 4.37
N GLY A 8 -18.66 -1.10 4.96
CA GLY A 8 -18.99 -1.34 6.38
C GLY A 8 -18.07 -0.62 7.38
N TRP A 9 -16.88 -0.19 6.97
CA TRP A 9 -15.99 0.60 7.83
C TRP A 9 -16.55 2.00 8.13
N ARG A 10 -17.41 2.57 7.27
CA ARG A 10 -17.94 3.93 7.43
C ARG A 10 -18.84 4.10 8.66
N SER A 11 -19.40 3.01 9.18
CA SER A 11 -20.23 3.00 10.40
C SER A 11 -19.43 2.73 11.68
N LYS A 12 -18.10 2.56 11.58
CA LYS A 12 -17.23 2.32 12.73
C LYS A 12 -16.58 3.63 13.20
N PRO A 13 -16.20 3.73 14.49
CA PRO A 13 -15.34 4.83 14.95
C PRO A 13 -14.07 4.90 14.10
N ARG A 14 -13.71 6.10 13.66
CA ARG A 14 -12.55 6.36 12.81
C ARG A 14 -11.83 7.62 13.29
N VAL A 15 -10.51 7.61 13.23
CA VAL A 15 -9.63 8.72 13.62
C VAL A 15 -8.79 9.15 12.42
N GLN A 16 -8.26 10.38 12.44
CA GLN A 16 -7.41 10.94 11.36
C GLN A 16 -8.11 11.05 9.99
N MET A 17 -9.43 11.26 9.97
CA MET A 17 -10.15 11.55 8.73
C MET A 17 -10.24 13.05 8.50
N PRO A 18 -9.95 13.53 7.29
CA PRO A 18 -10.16 14.93 6.97
C PRO A 18 -11.65 15.22 6.91
N ASP A 19 -12.01 16.43 7.33
CA ASP A 19 -13.35 16.99 7.14
C ASP A 19 -13.44 17.58 5.74
N TYR A 20 -14.12 16.88 4.83
CA TYR A 20 -14.39 17.39 3.48
C TYR A 20 -15.61 18.33 3.53
N PRO A 21 -15.50 19.57 3.03
CA PRO A 21 -16.60 20.55 3.10
C PRO A 21 -17.72 20.30 2.08
N ASP A 22 -17.50 19.45 1.08
CA ASP A 22 -18.44 19.18 -0.02
C ASP A 22 -18.58 17.67 -0.25
N ASP A 23 -19.63 17.09 0.34
CA ASP A 23 -19.95 15.66 0.24
C ASP A 23 -20.33 15.24 -1.18
N ALA A 24 -20.90 16.14 -1.98
CA ALA A 24 -21.28 15.85 -3.36
C ALA A 24 -20.02 15.68 -4.22
N ARG A 25 -19.02 16.55 -4.05
CA ARG A 25 -17.71 16.41 -4.70
C ARG A 25 -16.96 15.16 -4.23
N LEU A 26 -16.98 14.86 -2.93
CA LEU A 26 -16.37 13.64 -2.41
C LEU A 26 -16.97 12.40 -3.09
N THR A 27 -18.30 12.31 -3.13
CA THR A 27 -19.02 11.20 -3.78
C THR A 27 -18.69 11.10 -5.27
N ALA A 28 -18.61 12.23 -5.97
CA ALA A 28 -18.26 12.26 -7.38
C ALA A 28 -16.82 11.74 -7.64
N VAL A 29 -15.85 12.15 -6.82
CA VAL A 29 -14.46 11.69 -6.92
C VAL A 29 -14.33 10.20 -6.58
N GLU A 30 -15.00 9.72 -5.53
CA GLU A 30 -15.04 8.29 -5.21
C GLU A 30 -15.61 7.46 -6.38
N ALA A 31 -16.69 7.93 -7.01
CA ALA A 31 -17.32 7.25 -8.15
C ALA A 31 -16.43 7.24 -9.40
N GLN A 32 -15.59 8.27 -9.58
CA GLN A 32 -14.60 8.31 -10.67
C GLN A 32 -13.46 7.33 -10.41
N LEU A 33 -12.86 7.35 -9.21
CA LEU A 33 -11.75 6.46 -8.84
C LEU A 33 -12.16 4.97 -8.90
N ALA A 34 -13.40 4.65 -8.55
CA ALA A 34 -13.92 3.27 -8.62
C ALA A 34 -13.95 2.67 -10.04
N LYS A 35 -13.85 3.50 -11.09
CA LYS A 35 -13.84 3.07 -12.50
C LYS A 35 -12.43 2.88 -13.05
N TYR A 36 -11.40 3.37 -12.36
CA TYR A 36 -10.04 3.25 -12.82
C TYR A 36 -9.52 1.81 -12.69
N PRO A 37 -8.56 1.41 -13.53
CA PRO A 37 -7.92 0.11 -13.41
C PRO A 37 -7.29 -0.06 -12.01
N PRO A 38 -7.32 -1.28 -11.45
CA PRO A 38 -6.62 -1.55 -10.20
C PRO A 38 -5.10 -1.43 -10.40
N LEU A 39 -4.39 -0.98 -9.36
CA LEU A 39 -2.92 -0.89 -9.39
C LEU A 39 -2.23 -2.26 -9.30
N VAL A 40 -2.89 -3.25 -8.71
CA VAL A 40 -2.35 -4.60 -8.52
C VAL A 40 -3.41 -5.67 -8.81
N PHE A 41 -2.97 -6.83 -9.26
CA PHE A 41 -3.81 -8.00 -9.46
C PHE A 41 -3.97 -8.80 -8.16
N ALA A 42 -5.13 -9.44 -7.99
CA ALA A 42 -5.39 -10.27 -6.82
C ALA A 42 -4.40 -11.46 -6.68
N GLY A 43 -3.79 -11.90 -7.78
CA GLY A 43 -2.75 -12.94 -7.77
C GLY A 43 -1.45 -12.48 -7.11
N GLU A 44 -1.08 -11.21 -7.27
CA GLU A 44 0.11 -10.60 -6.66
C GLU A 44 -0.06 -10.50 -5.15
N ALA A 45 -1.22 -10.03 -4.68
CA ALA A 45 -1.55 -9.99 -3.26
C ALA A 45 -1.53 -11.39 -2.60
N ARG A 46 -2.04 -12.41 -3.29
CA ARG A 46 -1.95 -13.81 -2.81
C ARG A 46 -0.50 -14.31 -2.76
N THR A 47 0.33 -13.88 -3.70
CA THR A 47 1.75 -14.24 -3.74
C THR A 47 2.51 -13.60 -2.58
N LEU A 48 2.32 -12.31 -2.34
CA LEU A 48 2.86 -11.61 -1.17
C LEU A 48 2.40 -12.29 0.14
N LYS A 49 1.12 -12.65 0.26
CA LYS A 49 0.61 -13.37 1.44
C LYS A 49 1.35 -14.69 1.69
N ARG A 50 1.69 -15.46 0.65
CA ARG A 50 2.47 -16.69 0.80
C ARG A 50 3.90 -16.40 1.28
N GLN A 51 4.54 -15.36 0.75
CA GLN A 51 5.88 -14.94 1.17
C GLN A 51 5.89 -14.47 2.63
N LEU A 52 4.91 -13.64 3.03
CA LEU A 52 4.75 -13.21 4.43
C LEU A 52 4.48 -14.38 5.37
N ALA A 53 3.77 -15.42 4.92
CA ALA A 53 3.59 -16.62 5.72
C ALA A 53 4.93 -17.35 5.97
N ALA A 54 5.86 -17.37 5.00
CA ALA A 54 7.21 -17.90 5.21
C ALA A 54 7.99 -17.05 6.24
N VAL A 55 7.93 -15.72 6.13
CA VAL A 55 8.51 -14.79 7.12
C VAL A 55 7.98 -15.08 8.53
N SER A 56 6.67 -15.28 8.69
CA SER A 56 6.09 -15.59 10.01
C SER A 56 6.54 -16.91 10.62
N ARG A 57 7.06 -17.85 9.80
CA ARG A 57 7.64 -19.12 10.25
C ARG A 57 9.15 -19.04 10.46
N GLY A 58 9.76 -17.86 10.29
CA GLY A 58 11.21 -17.69 10.35
C GLY A 58 11.95 -18.18 9.11
N GLU A 59 11.25 -18.43 8.01
CA GLU A 59 11.82 -18.93 6.73
C GLU A 59 12.20 -17.78 5.78
N GLY A 60 12.16 -16.53 6.25
CA GLY A 60 12.52 -15.35 5.48
C GLY A 60 12.47 -14.08 6.33
N PHE A 61 12.96 -12.98 5.74
CA PHE A 61 12.99 -11.66 6.37
C PHE A 61 12.19 -10.65 5.54
N LEU A 62 11.42 -9.78 6.18
CA LEU A 62 10.67 -8.71 5.51
C LEU A 62 11.45 -7.39 5.59
N LEU A 63 11.87 -6.89 4.43
CA LEU A 63 12.33 -5.51 4.27
C LEU A 63 11.19 -4.65 3.71
N GLN A 64 10.79 -3.62 4.44
CA GLN A 64 9.83 -2.61 4.01
C GLN A 64 10.42 -1.22 4.23
N GLY A 65 10.40 -0.37 3.19
CA GLY A 65 10.95 0.98 3.26
C GLY A 65 10.47 1.84 2.09
N GLY A 66 10.61 3.16 2.23
CA GLY A 66 10.13 4.17 1.29
C GLY A 66 10.03 5.54 1.94
N ASP A 67 9.38 6.47 1.25
CA ASP A 67 9.17 7.83 1.75
C ASP A 67 8.24 7.86 2.98
N CYS A 68 8.43 8.88 3.83
CA CYS A 68 7.53 9.13 4.96
C CYS A 68 6.15 9.59 4.47
N ALA A 69 6.14 10.48 3.47
CA ALA A 69 4.95 10.92 2.75
C ALA A 69 5.37 11.30 1.33
N GLU A 70 4.79 10.64 0.33
CA GLU A 70 5.02 10.98 -1.07
C GLU A 70 4.33 12.32 -1.40
N SER A 71 4.99 13.15 -2.23
CA SER A 71 4.47 14.46 -2.66
C SER A 71 4.30 14.56 -4.16
N PHE A 72 3.21 15.19 -4.62
CA PHE A 72 3.01 15.48 -6.04
C PHE A 72 4.11 16.38 -6.63
N SER A 73 4.68 17.29 -5.83
CA SER A 73 5.75 18.18 -6.28
C SER A 73 7.09 17.47 -6.50
N GLU A 74 7.25 16.28 -5.91
CA GLU A 74 8.50 15.50 -5.92
C GLU A 74 8.38 14.25 -6.79
N PHE A 75 7.33 14.17 -7.61
CA PHE A 75 7.11 13.05 -8.51
C PHE A 75 8.10 13.08 -9.68
N SER A 76 9.19 12.31 -9.54
CA SER A 76 10.20 12.14 -10.58
C SER A 76 10.66 10.68 -10.71
N ALA A 77 11.00 10.28 -11.93
CA ALA A 77 11.52 8.94 -12.20
C ALA A 77 12.87 8.69 -11.48
N ASP A 78 13.67 9.74 -11.29
CA ASP A 78 14.95 9.66 -10.60
C ASP A 78 14.75 9.31 -9.11
N ASN A 79 13.81 9.97 -8.43
CA ASN A 79 13.49 9.68 -7.03
C ASN A 79 13.02 8.23 -6.84
N ILE A 80 12.09 7.78 -7.68
CA ILE A 80 11.58 6.39 -7.65
C ILE A 80 12.72 5.39 -7.86
N ARG A 81 13.57 5.64 -8.87
CA ARG A 81 14.71 4.79 -9.18
C ARG A 81 15.68 4.70 -8.01
N ASP A 82 16.03 5.83 -7.43
CA ASP A 82 17.09 5.88 -6.42
C ASP A 82 16.61 5.30 -5.07
N THR A 83 15.34 5.51 -4.69
CA THR A 83 14.71 4.77 -3.57
C THR A 83 14.69 3.26 -3.83
N PHE A 84 14.34 2.84 -5.06
CA PHE A 84 14.35 1.41 -5.41
C PHE A 84 15.75 0.79 -5.36
N LYS A 85 16.80 1.51 -5.80
CA LYS A 85 18.19 1.04 -5.69
C LYS A 85 18.61 0.81 -4.24
N VAL A 86 18.26 1.73 -3.33
CA VAL A 86 18.57 1.58 -1.90
C VAL A 86 17.92 0.33 -1.32
N LEU A 87 16.63 0.10 -1.63
CA LEU A 87 15.93 -1.12 -1.22
C LEU A 87 16.62 -2.40 -1.73
N LEU A 88 17.07 -2.41 -2.99
CA LEU A 88 17.81 -3.56 -3.54
C LEU A 88 19.17 -3.76 -2.87
N GLN A 89 19.91 -2.68 -2.61
CA GLN A 89 21.21 -2.76 -1.92
C GLN A 89 21.05 -3.34 -0.51
N MET A 90 20.06 -2.86 0.24
CA MET A 90 19.74 -3.40 1.56
C MET A 90 19.30 -4.87 1.50
N ALA A 91 18.44 -5.22 0.53
CA ALA A 91 17.97 -6.59 0.36
C ALA A 91 19.13 -7.58 0.11
N VAL A 92 20.11 -7.20 -0.72
CA VAL A 92 21.30 -8.04 -0.99
C VAL A 92 22.12 -8.24 0.28
N VAL A 93 22.37 -7.16 1.04
CA VAL A 93 23.12 -7.24 2.31
C VAL A 93 22.40 -8.12 3.34
N LEU A 94 21.08 -7.91 3.52
CA LEU A 94 20.27 -8.69 4.46
C LEU A 94 20.16 -10.15 4.06
N THR A 95 20.11 -10.45 2.75
CA THR A 95 20.06 -11.84 2.26
C THR A 95 21.36 -12.59 2.55
N TYR A 96 22.51 -11.92 2.49
CA TYR A 96 23.81 -12.54 2.82
C TYR A 96 24.01 -12.71 4.33
N GLY A 97 23.46 -11.81 5.14
CA GLY A 97 23.63 -11.81 6.60
C GLY A 97 22.58 -12.60 7.40
N ALA A 98 21.48 -13.03 6.77
CA ALA A 98 20.36 -13.75 7.40
C ALA A 98 20.48 -15.27 7.28
#